data_AF-A0A2H0VJ65-F1
#
_entry.id   AF-A0A2H0VJ65-F1
#
_cell.length_a   1.000
_cell.length_b   1.000
_cell.length_c   1.000
_cell.angle_alpha   90.00
_cell.angle_beta   90.00
_cell.angle_gamma   90.00
#
_symmetry.space_group_name_H-M   'P 1'
#
loop_
_entity.id
_entity.type
_entity.pdbx_description
1 polymer ?
#
loop_
_entity_poly.entity_id
_entity_poly.type
_entity_poly.pdbx_seq_one_letter_code
_entity_poly.pdbx_strand_id
1 'polypeptide(L)'
;MAVLASLVLLTVLFIKSFTKSGRLFISDNRKTIYWLSVTTIFIYSFYIAYQQYDVWSFGSMGKYFLPPYTDISYFLFYSLTKTFAPYLISFVISLALLKGLPVLNRRYGNNLFEEEEYYLAALSIFLTGHPGWIFYFLILVVVYLLAHLYSLFKEKKQARVPLYRLWLIVAVISIFLGSYALSSTSLWLLLKI
;
A
#
# COMPACT_ATOMS: atom_id res chain seq x y z
N MET A 1 5.51 -10.82 6.14
CA MET A 1 6.51 -11.11 5.09
C MET A 1 6.30 -10.21 3.87
N ALA A 2 5.18 -10.26 3.14
CA ALA A 2 4.92 -9.38 1.99
C ALA A 2 4.95 -7.86 2.32
N VAL A 3 4.64 -7.53 3.58
CA VAL A 3 4.79 -6.18 4.14
C VAL A 3 6.24 -5.66 4.05
N LEU A 4 7.25 -6.51 4.23
CA LEU A 4 8.66 -6.11 4.13
C LEU A 4 9.01 -5.73 2.69
N ALA A 5 8.59 -6.53 1.70
CA ALA A 5 8.78 -6.20 0.29
C ALA A 5 8.11 -4.87 -0.06
N SER A 6 6.90 -4.64 0.46
CA SER A 6 6.17 -3.38 0.28
C SER A 6 6.90 -2.18 0.90
N LEU A 7 7.44 -2.35 2.11
CA LEU A 7 8.20 -1.33 2.82
C LEU A 7 9.53 -1.01 2.12
N VAL A 8 10.25 -2.02 1.63
CA VAL A 8 11.47 -1.83 0.84
C VAL A 8 11.18 -1.03 -0.43
N LEU A 9 10.14 -1.42 -1.20
CA LEU A 9 9.74 -0.70 -2.41
C LEU A 9 9.37 0.76 -2.11
N LEU A 10 8.55 1.01 -1.07
CA LEU A 10 8.17 2.37 -0.66
C LEU A 10 9.37 3.19 -0.21
N THR A 11 10.29 2.59 0.55
CA THR A 11 11.49 3.29 1.05
C THR A 11 12.43 3.66 -0.09
N VAL A 12 12.65 2.75 -1.05
CA VAL A 12 13.46 3.02 -2.24
C VAL A 12 12.85 4.16 -3.07
N LEU A 13 11.54 4.13 -3.31
CA LEU A 13 10.85 5.20 -4.04
C LEU A 13 10.90 6.53 -3.28
N PHE A 14 10.72 6.49 -1.96
CA PHE A 14 10.80 7.67 -1.10
C PHE A 14 12.19 8.30 -1.14
N ILE A 15 13.25 7.52 -0.99
CA ILE A 15 14.64 8.00 -1.09
C ILE A 15 14.89 8.60 -2.48
N LYS A 16 14.48 7.89 -3.55
CA LYS A 16 14.66 8.37 -4.93
C LYS A 16 13.93 9.70 -5.16
N SER A 17 12.80 9.94 -4.51
CA SER A 17 12.00 11.17 -4.61
C SER A 17 12.69 12.45 -4.11
N PHE A 18 13.77 12.34 -3.33
CA PHE A 18 14.54 13.51 -2.87
C PHE A 18 15.46 14.07 -3.96
N THR A 19 15.85 13.26 -4.93
CA THR A 19 16.71 13.69 -6.03
C THR A 19 15.89 14.22 -7.21
N LYS A 20 16.35 15.29 -7.87
CA LYS A 20 15.65 15.85 -9.05
C LYS A 20 15.53 14.80 -10.16
N SER A 21 16.60 14.07 -10.43
CA SER A 21 16.63 12.94 -11.38
C SER A 21 15.64 11.84 -10.98
N GLY A 22 15.56 11.49 -9.70
CA GLY A 22 14.63 10.49 -9.21
C GLY A 22 13.16 10.89 -9.30
N ARG A 23 12.83 12.17 -9.06
CA ARG A 23 11.47 12.69 -9.28
C ARG A 23 11.06 12.59 -10.75
N LEU A 24 11.93 13.02 -11.67
CA LEU A 24 11.69 12.90 -13.11
C LEU A 24 11.49 11.45 -13.52
N PHE A 25 12.39 10.56 -13.07
CA PHE A 25 12.27 9.12 -13.33
C PHE A 25 10.92 8.55 -12.87
N ILE A 26 10.45 8.91 -11.67
CA ILE A 26 9.16 8.45 -11.14
C ILE A 26 8.00 8.98 -11.99
N SER A 27 8.04 10.26 -12.37
CA SER A 27 7.00 10.87 -13.20
C SER A 27 6.92 10.22 -14.59
N ASP A 28 8.08 10.04 -15.24
CA ASP A 28 8.19 9.46 -16.58
C ASP A 28 7.78 7.98 -16.60
N ASN A 29 8.13 7.23 -15.55
CA ASN A 29 7.91 5.78 -15.48
C ASN A 29 6.74 5.39 -14.57
N ARG A 30 5.83 6.31 -14.23
CA ARG A 30 4.76 6.11 -13.23
C ARG A 30 3.92 4.84 -13.45
N LYS A 31 3.51 4.58 -14.70
CA LYS A 31 2.74 3.38 -15.08
C LYS A 31 3.55 2.11 -14.88
N THR A 32 4.79 2.10 -15.36
CA THR A 32 5.71 0.96 -15.26
C THR A 32 6.01 0.64 -13.80
N ILE A 33 6.33 1.64 -12.98
CA ILE A 33 6.60 1.47 -11.54
C ILE A 33 5.38 0.87 -10.83
N TYR A 34 4.18 1.37 -11.13
CA TYR A 34 2.94 0.85 -10.55
C TYR A 34 2.74 -0.63 -10.86
N TRP A 35 2.71 -0.99 -12.15
CA TRP A 35 2.45 -2.38 -12.57
C TRP A 35 3.58 -3.33 -12.18
N LEU A 36 4.84 -2.87 -12.21
CA LEU A 36 5.97 -3.65 -11.73
C LEU A 36 5.84 -3.95 -10.23
N SER A 37 5.43 -2.96 -9.44
CA SER A 37 5.21 -3.13 -7.99
C SER A 37 4.08 -4.10 -7.71
N VAL A 38 2.94 -3.96 -8.41
CA VAL A 38 1.81 -4.90 -8.33
C VAL A 38 2.25 -6.32 -8.64
N THR A 39 2.94 -6.51 -9.77
CA THR A 39 3.44 -7.81 -10.21
C THR A 39 4.42 -8.40 -9.20
N THR A 40 5.36 -7.60 -8.71
CA THR A 40 6.36 -8.02 -7.71
C THR A 40 5.70 -8.51 -6.42
N ILE A 41 4.70 -7.79 -5.92
CA ILE A 41 3.98 -8.18 -4.69
C ILE A 41 3.19 -9.47 -4.89
N PHE A 42 2.53 -9.66 -6.04
CA PHE A 42 1.82 -10.90 -6.32
C PHE A 42 2.78 -12.10 -6.48
N ILE A 43 3.88 -11.95 -7.23
CA ILE A 43 4.92 -12.99 -7.34
C ILE A 43 5.46 -13.36 -5.95
N TYR A 44 5.78 -12.35 -5.13
CA TYR A 44 6.26 -12.59 -3.77
C TYR A 44 5.20 -13.26 -2.90
N SER A 45 3.92 -12.94 -3.09
CA SER A 45 2.81 -13.59 -2.39
C SER A 45 2.69 -15.07 -2.76
N PHE A 46 2.87 -15.43 -4.03
CA PHE A 46 2.96 -16.83 -4.47
C PHE A 46 4.16 -17.54 -3.83
N TYR A 47 5.32 -16.89 -3.79
CA TYR A 47 6.49 -17.44 -3.11
C TYR A 47 6.23 -17.71 -1.62
N ILE A 48 5.58 -16.78 -0.92
CA ILE A 48 5.21 -16.95 0.49
C ILE A 48 4.20 -18.09 0.68
N ALA A 49 3.20 -18.21 -0.20
CA ALA A 49 2.26 -19.33 -0.16
C ALA A 49 3.00 -20.67 -0.37
N TYR A 50 3.92 -20.74 -1.33
CA TYR A 50 4.74 -21.93 -1.54
C TYR A 50 5.56 -22.30 -0.29
N GLN A 51 6.27 -21.34 0.29
CA GLN A 51 7.04 -21.56 1.52
C GLN A 51 6.14 -22.02 2.68
N GLN A 52 4.92 -21.48 2.77
CA GLN A 52 3.96 -21.89 3.78
C GLN A 52 3.50 -23.34 3.60
N TYR A 53 3.29 -23.79 2.37
CA TYR A 53 2.98 -25.18 2.04
C TYR A 53 4.12 -26.10 2.47
N ASP A 54 5.35 -25.74 2.13
CA ASP A 54 6.55 -26.51 2.44
C ASP A 54 6.69 -26.70 3.96
N VAL A 55 6.60 -25.61 4.73
CA VAL A 55 6.63 -25.63 6.19
C VAL A 55 5.53 -26.51 6.79
N TRP A 56 4.33 -26.50 6.20
CA TRP A 56 3.25 -27.38 6.66
C TRP A 56 3.53 -28.84 6.35
N SER A 57 4.11 -29.15 5.19
CA SER A 57 4.39 -30.53 4.78
C SER A 57 5.42 -31.23 5.68
N PHE A 58 6.44 -30.51 6.16
CA PHE A 58 7.48 -31.05 7.05
C PHE A 58 7.19 -30.85 8.55
N GLY A 59 6.22 -30.00 8.89
CA GLY A 59 5.87 -29.68 10.27
C GLY A 59 5.14 -30.82 10.99
N SER A 60 5.49 -31.04 12.26
CA SER A 60 4.85 -32.07 13.10
C SER A 60 3.32 -31.90 13.22
N MET A 61 2.85 -30.65 13.29
CA MET A 61 1.42 -30.30 13.29
C MET A 61 0.91 -29.84 11.93
N GLY A 62 1.75 -29.17 11.13
CA GLY A 62 1.35 -28.58 9.85
C GLY A 62 0.81 -29.59 8.85
N LYS A 63 1.34 -30.82 8.88
CA LYS A 63 0.98 -31.89 7.94
C LYS A 63 -0.49 -32.27 7.97
N TYR A 64 -1.17 -32.04 9.09
CA TYR A 64 -2.60 -32.35 9.23
C TYR A 64 -3.50 -31.37 8.48
N PHE A 65 -2.99 -30.19 8.11
CA PHE A 65 -3.69 -29.20 7.29
C PHE A 65 -3.55 -29.43 5.78
N LEU A 66 -2.84 -30.49 5.38
CA LEU A 66 -2.58 -30.84 3.99
C LEU A 66 -3.11 -32.24 3.65
N PRO A 67 -3.27 -32.58 2.37
CA PRO A 67 -3.56 -33.94 1.95
C PRO A 67 -2.49 -34.92 2.45
N PRO A 68 -2.88 -36.14 2.90
CA PRO A 68 -4.22 -36.76 2.79
C PRO A 68 -5.18 -36.42 3.95
N TYR A 69 -4.76 -35.66 4.97
CA TYR A 69 -5.56 -35.44 6.17
C TYR A 69 -6.66 -34.39 5.98
N THR A 70 -6.39 -33.36 5.18
CA THR A 70 -7.35 -32.31 4.81
C THR A 70 -7.31 -32.08 3.31
N ASP A 71 -8.45 -31.69 2.73
CA ASP A 71 -8.53 -31.36 1.31
C ASP A 71 -7.62 -30.16 0.93
N ILE A 72 -7.07 -30.17 -0.29
CA ILE A 72 -6.19 -29.10 -0.78
C ILE A 72 -6.88 -27.73 -0.81
N SER A 73 -8.21 -27.70 -0.94
CA SER A 73 -9.02 -26.48 -0.87
C SER A 73 -8.84 -25.73 0.43
N TYR A 74 -8.58 -26.40 1.56
CA TYR A 74 -8.30 -25.73 2.83
C TYR A 74 -7.04 -24.87 2.73
N PHE A 75 -5.96 -25.42 2.18
CA PHE A 75 -4.72 -24.69 2.00
C PHE A 75 -4.88 -23.53 1.02
N LEU A 76 -5.61 -23.74 -0.09
CA LEU A 76 -5.90 -22.69 -1.06
C LEU A 76 -6.71 -21.55 -0.43
N PHE A 77 -7.73 -21.89 0.36
CA PHE A 77 -8.53 -20.90 1.09
C PHE A 77 -7.70 -20.14 2.13
N TYR A 78 -6.86 -20.85 2.89
CA TYR A 78 -5.96 -20.24 3.85
C TYR A 78 -4.99 -19.27 3.18
N SER A 79 -4.35 -19.69 2.08
CA SER A 79 -3.42 -18.86 1.33
C SER A 79 -4.13 -17.66 0.71
N LEU A 80 -5.32 -17.86 0.13
CA LEU A 80 -6.14 -16.79 -0.42
C LEU A 80 -6.48 -15.75 0.65
N THR A 81 -7.00 -16.18 1.80
CA THR A 81 -7.43 -15.27 2.87
C THR A 81 -6.27 -14.57 3.57
N LYS A 82 -5.20 -15.29 3.93
CA LYS A 82 -4.10 -14.73 4.72
C LYS A 82 -3.02 -14.04 3.91
N THR A 83 -2.80 -14.45 2.67
CA THR A 83 -1.69 -13.94 1.85
C THR A 83 -2.18 -13.03 0.74
N PHE A 84 -3.21 -13.42 -0.01
CA PHE A 84 -3.64 -12.69 -1.19
C PHE A 84 -4.72 -11.64 -0.90
N ALA A 85 -5.71 -11.95 -0.05
CA ALA A 85 -6.86 -11.08 0.19
C ALA A 85 -6.47 -9.66 0.65
N PRO A 86 -5.47 -9.46 1.53
CA PRO A 86 -5.05 -8.13 1.91
C PRO A 86 -4.62 -7.26 0.72
N TYR A 87 -3.91 -7.85 -0.24
CA TYR A 87 -3.44 -7.15 -1.44
C TYR A 87 -4.48 -7.09 -2.55
N LEU A 88 -5.37 -8.08 -2.66
CA LEU A 88 -6.50 -8.04 -3.59
C LEU A 88 -7.48 -6.91 -3.23
N ILE A 89 -7.83 -6.78 -1.95
CA ILE A 89 -8.68 -5.69 -1.46
C ILE A 89 -7.98 -4.35 -1.74
N SER A 90 -6.72 -4.19 -1.33
CA SER A 90 -5.95 -2.98 -1.60
C SER A 90 -5.78 -2.69 -3.09
N PHE A 91 -5.67 -3.70 -3.95
CA PHE A 91 -5.60 -3.54 -5.39
C PHE A 91 -6.89 -2.98 -5.97
N VAL A 92 -8.05 -3.48 -5.54
CA VAL A 92 -9.35 -2.94 -5.95
C VAL A 92 -9.48 -1.46 -5.56
N ILE A 93 -9.12 -1.10 -4.32
CA ILE A 93 -9.13 0.30 -3.85
C ILE A 93 -8.13 1.16 -4.64
N SER A 94 -6.94 0.62 -4.91
CA SER A 94 -5.90 1.28 -5.71
C SER A 94 -6.38 1.60 -7.12
N LEU A 95 -7.04 0.64 -7.80
CA LEU A 95 -7.63 0.86 -9.12
C LEU A 95 -8.76 1.90 -9.08
N ALA A 96 -9.58 1.88 -8.02
CA ALA A 96 -10.64 2.87 -7.82
C ALA A 96 -10.06 4.29 -7.72
N LEU A 97 -8.95 4.48 -6.98
CA LEU A 97 -8.26 5.77 -6.91
C LEU A 97 -7.59 6.17 -8.21
N LEU A 98 -6.93 5.23 -8.89
CA LEU A 98 -6.24 5.51 -10.14
C LEU A 98 -7.20 6.01 -11.23
N LYS A 99 -8.46 5.53 -11.21
CA LYS A 99 -9.53 6.02 -12.09
C LYS A 99 -10.28 7.23 -11.52
N GLY A 100 -10.49 7.29 -10.21
CA GLY A 100 -11.30 8.30 -9.55
C GLY A 100 -10.60 9.65 -9.39
N LEU A 101 -9.32 9.67 -9.03
CA LEU A 101 -8.58 10.92 -8.81
C LEU A 101 -8.47 11.79 -10.06
N PRO A 102 -8.19 11.25 -11.28
CA PRO A 102 -8.22 12.06 -12.50
C PRO A 102 -9.60 12.67 -12.79
N VAL A 103 -10.68 11.92 -12.56
CA VAL A 103 -12.05 12.40 -12.76
C VAL A 103 -12.36 13.55 -11.80
N LEU A 104 -11.98 13.38 -10.53
CA LEU A 104 -12.12 14.42 -9.51
C LEU A 104 -11.29 15.65 -9.90
N ASN A 105 -10.02 15.48 -10.27
CA ASN A 105 -9.14 16.61 -10.59
C ASN A 105 -9.67 17.41 -11.79
N ARG A 106 -10.17 16.74 -12.85
CA ARG A 106 -10.81 17.39 -14.00
C ARG A 106 -12.03 18.23 -13.60
N ARG A 107 -12.84 17.73 -12.67
CA ARG A 107 -14.02 18.45 -12.14
C ARG A 107 -13.65 19.75 -11.44
N TYR A 108 -12.46 19.82 -10.83
CA TYR A 108 -11.95 21.00 -10.13
C TYR A 108 -10.87 21.75 -10.93
N GLY A 109 -10.91 21.66 -12.27
CA GLY A 109 -10.05 22.46 -13.15
C GLY A 109 -8.57 22.04 -13.18
N ASN A 110 -8.26 20.77 -12.85
CA ASN A 110 -6.92 20.19 -12.81
C ASN A 110 -5.95 20.82 -11.79
N ASN A 111 -6.49 21.53 -10.79
CA ASN A 111 -5.68 22.25 -9.80
C ASN A 111 -5.39 21.45 -8.52
N LEU A 112 -6.03 20.29 -8.32
CA LEU A 112 -5.91 19.50 -7.08
C LEU A 112 -4.66 18.61 -7.08
N PHE A 113 -4.39 17.92 -8.18
CA PHE A 113 -3.36 16.89 -8.27
C PHE A 113 -2.49 17.02 -9.53
N GLU A 114 -1.21 16.67 -9.42
CA GLU A 114 -0.34 16.44 -10.58
C GLU A 114 -0.60 15.01 -11.14
N GLU A 115 -0.29 14.74 -12.41
CA GLU A 115 -0.62 13.45 -13.03
C GLU A 115 0.08 12.25 -12.36
N GLU A 116 1.31 12.46 -11.90
CA GLU A 116 2.11 11.50 -11.16
C GLU A 116 1.50 11.18 -9.78
N GLU A 117 0.81 12.13 -9.17
CA GLU A 117 0.23 11.96 -7.82
C GLU A 117 -0.87 10.90 -7.82
N TYR A 118 -1.59 10.71 -8.93
CA TYR A 118 -2.58 9.63 -9.05
C TYR A 118 -1.94 8.25 -8.88
N TYR A 119 -0.80 8.04 -9.54
CA TYR A 119 -0.09 6.77 -9.50
C TYR A 119 0.58 6.56 -8.15
N LEU A 120 1.13 7.62 -7.55
CA LEU A 120 1.70 7.55 -6.21
C LEU A 120 0.64 7.24 -5.15
N ALA A 121 -0.53 7.89 -5.21
CA ALA A 121 -1.64 7.60 -4.32
C ALA A 121 -2.11 6.15 -4.44
N ALA A 122 -2.36 5.69 -5.68
CA ALA A 122 -2.76 4.33 -5.96
C ALA A 122 -1.71 3.31 -5.51
N LEU A 123 -0.43 3.58 -5.76
CA LEU A 123 0.69 2.73 -5.38
C LEU A 123 0.84 2.63 -3.86
N SER A 124 0.78 3.75 -3.16
CA SER A 124 0.85 3.80 -1.70
C SER A 124 -0.24 2.95 -1.06
N ILE A 125 -1.49 3.10 -1.50
CA ILE A 125 -2.64 2.31 -1.01
C ILE A 125 -2.47 0.83 -1.29
N PHE A 126 -1.99 0.48 -2.48
CA PHE A 126 -1.73 -0.91 -2.84
C PHE A 126 -0.67 -1.54 -1.92
N LEU A 127 0.48 -0.87 -1.77
CA LEU A 127 1.62 -1.38 -1.01
C LEU A 127 1.36 -1.40 0.50
N THR A 128 0.51 -0.52 1.03
CA THR A 128 0.13 -0.58 2.44
C THR A 128 -0.68 -1.83 2.79
N GLY A 129 -1.43 -2.40 1.83
CA GLY A 129 -2.27 -3.57 2.07
C GLY A 129 -3.47 -3.31 2.99
N HIS A 130 -4.43 -4.23 3.01
CA HIS A 130 -5.53 -4.19 3.99
C HIS A 130 -5.11 -4.81 5.33
N PRO A 131 -5.54 -4.26 6.48
CA PRO A 131 -6.37 -3.05 6.66
C PRO A 131 -5.59 -1.73 6.69
N GLY A 132 -4.27 -1.77 6.50
CA GLY A 132 -3.40 -0.60 6.63
C GLY A 132 -3.80 0.60 5.77
N TRP A 133 -4.37 0.39 4.59
CA TRP A 133 -4.83 1.48 3.72
C TRP A 133 -5.92 2.37 4.36
N ILE A 134 -6.68 1.85 5.33
CA ILE A 134 -7.69 2.63 6.08
C ILE A 134 -6.98 3.67 6.95
N PHE A 135 -5.97 3.23 7.71
CA PHE A 135 -5.14 4.11 8.54
C PHE A 135 -4.35 5.09 7.68
N TYR A 136 -3.90 4.66 6.51
CA TYR A 136 -3.26 5.52 5.54
C TYR A 136 -4.10 6.72 5.16
N PHE A 137 -5.37 6.53 4.80
CA PHE A 137 -6.24 7.66 4.47
C PHE A 137 -6.43 8.59 5.66
N LEU A 138 -6.64 8.03 6.85
CA LEU A 138 -6.82 8.83 8.06
C LEU A 138 -5.59 9.70 8.34
N ILE A 139 -4.39 9.10 8.31
CA ILE A 139 -3.13 9.81 8.53
C ILE A 139 -2.91 10.86 7.43
N LEU A 140 -3.19 10.52 6.17
CA LEU A 140 -3.02 11.45 5.05
C LEU A 140 -3.90 12.69 5.21
N VAL A 141 -5.17 12.52 5.57
CA VAL A 141 -6.11 13.64 5.80
C VAL A 141 -5.60 14.51 6.96
N VAL A 142 -5.21 13.90 8.07
CA VAL A 142 -4.67 14.63 9.24
C VAL A 142 -3.42 15.42 8.86
N VAL A 143 -2.44 14.77 8.21
CA VAL A 143 -1.18 15.41 7.81
C VAL A 143 -1.42 16.52 6.79
N TYR A 144 -2.34 16.33 5.84
CA TYR A 144 -2.69 17.36 4.86
C TYR A 144 -3.34 18.58 5.53
N LEU A 145 -4.29 18.37 6.46
CA LEU A 145 -4.92 19.45 7.21
C LEU A 145 -3.88 20.23 8.04
N LEU A 146 -2.97 19.53 8.73
CA LEU A 146 -1.91 20.17 9.50
C LEU A 146 -0.96 20.97 8.60
N ALA A 147 -0.57 20.42 7.44
CA ALA A 147 0.27 21.12 6.47
C ALA A 147 -0.43 22.37 5.91
N HIS A 148 -1.74 22.28 5.65
CA HIS A 148 -2.53 23.40 5.19
C HIS A 148 -2.65 24.50 6.27
N LEU A 149 -2.98 24.13 7.52
CA LEU A 149 -3.00 25.07 8.65
C LEU A 149 -1.65 25.77 8.82
N TYR A 150 -0.55 25.01 8.80
CA TYR A 150 0.81 25.58 8.87
C TYR A 150 1.08 26.57 7.72
N SER A 151 0.65 26.26 6.50
CA SER A 151 0.81 27.15 5.34
C SER A 151 0.05 28.46 5.51
N LEU A 152 -1.16 28.43 6.09
CA LEU A 152 -1.95 29.65 6.36
C LEU A 152 -1.25 30.59 7.34
N PHE A 153 -0.51 30.05 8.32
CA PHE A 153 0.24 30.86 9.28
C PHE A 153 1.53 31.45 8.71
N LYS A 154 2.17 30.77 7.75
CA LYS A 154 3.50 31.14 7.24
C LYS A 154 3.46 31.91 5.93
N GLU A 155 2.59 31.52 5.01
CA GLU A 155 2.51 32.08 3.67
C GLU A 155 1.19 32.85 3.52
N LYS A 156 1.28 34.18 3.37
CA LYS A 156 0.11 35.05 3.11
C LYS A 156 -0.55 34.82 1.73
N LYS A 157 -0.19 33.74 1.03
CA LYS A 157 -0.69 33.38 -0.30
C LYS A 157 -1.21 31.95 -0.28
N GLN A 158 -2.31 31.72 -1.00
CA GLN A 158 -2.93 30.40 -1.19
C GLN A 158 -2.07 29.50 -2.10
N ALA A 159 -0.83 29.22 -1.71
CA ALA A 159 0.02 28.29 -2.43
C ALA A 159 -0.48 26.85 -2.20
N ARG A 160 -0.63 26.08 -3.28
CA ARG A 160 -0.98 24.66 -3.20
C ARG A 160 0.15 23.91 -2.49
N VAL A 161 -0.21 23.12 -1.47
CA VAL A 161 0.72 22.19 -0.81
C VAL A 161 0.82 20.92 -1.66
N PRO A 162 1.95 20.63 -2.33
CA PRO A 162 2.09 19.42 -3.14
C PRO A 162 2.11 18.18 -2.25
N LEU A 163 1.30 17.18 -2.60
CA LEU A 163 1.18 15.93 -1.85
C LEU A 163 2.18 14.87 -2.31
N TYR A 164 2.90 15.12 -3.41
CA TYR A 164 3.84 14.20 -4.06
C TYR A 164 4.66 13.34 -3.09
N ARG A 165 5.34 13.95 -2.11
CA ARG A 165 6.14 13.21 -1.11
C ARG A 165 5.32 12.64 0.04
N LEU A 166 4.20 13.30 0.36
CA LEU A 166 3.31 12.91 1.44
C LEU A 166 2.65 11.56 1.16
N TRP A 167 2.32 11.25 -0.10
CA TRP A 167 1.76 9.95 -0.46
C TRP A 167 2.66 8.78 -0.03
N LEU A 168 3.98 8.89 -0.24
CA LEU A 168 4.94 7.82 0.06
C LEU A 168 5.26 7.75 1.57
N ILE A 169 5.52 8.90 2.21
CA ILE A 169 5.91 8.91 3.63
C ILE A 169 4.76 8.43 4.52
N VAL A 170 3.53 8.82 4.22
CA VAL A 170 2.35 8.37 4.97
C VAL A 170 2.15 6.87 4.79
N ALA A 171 2.51 6.29 3.64
CA ALA A 171 2.41 4.85 3.39
C ALA A 171 3.38 4.07 4.27
N VAL A 172 4.63 4.54 4.36
CA VAL A 172 5.65 3.96 5.23
C VAL A 172 5.20 4.04 6.70
N ILE A 173 4.73 5.20 7.16
CA ILE A 173 4.23 5.39 8.52
C ILE A 173 3.05 4.45 8.80
N SER A 174 2.12 4.31 7.86
CA SER A 174 0.93 3.47 8.01
C SER A 174 1.29 1.99 8.12
N ILE A 175 2.26 1.52 7.33
CA ILE A 175 2.76 0.16 7.43
C ILE A 175 3.42 -0.07 8.80
N PHE A 176 4.22 0.89 9.27
CA PHE A 176 4.90 0.78 10.55
C PHE A 176 3.90 0.74 11.71
N LEU A 177 2.94 1.67 11.74
CA LEU A 177 1.88 1.70 12.75
C LEU A 177 1.04 0.43 12.73
N GLY A 178 0.63 -0.03 11.54
CA GLY A 178 -0.16 -1.25 11.41
C GLY A 178 0.57 -2.51 11.87
N SER A 179 1.85 -2.63 11.53
CA SER A 179 2.63 -3.83 11.82
C SER A 179 3.09 -3.92 13.26
N TYR A 180 3.47 -2.79 13.87
CA TYR A 180 4.14 -2.77 15.18
C TYR A 180 3.30 -2.17 16.29
N ALA A 181 2.56 -1.09 16.04
CA ALA A 181 1.84 -0.38 17.09
C ALA A 181 0.40 -0.90 17.28
N LEU A 182 -0.29 -1.17 16.18
CA LEU A 182 -1.71 -1.52 16.19
C LEU A 182 -1.96 -3.03 16.14
N SER A 183 -0.95 -3.84 15.83
CA SER A 183 -1.11 -5.28 15.59
C SER A 183 -1.68 -6.06 16.78
N SER A 184 -1.53 -5.55 18.00
CA SER A 184 -2.07 -6.13 19.24
C SER A 184 -3.44 -5.56 19.65
N THR A 185 -3.95 -4.54 18.96
CA THR A 185 -5.21 -3.89 19.32
C THR A 185 -6.42 -4.68 18.81
N SER A 186 -7.52 -4.65 19.55
CA SER A 186 -8.78 -5.32 19.18
C SER A 186 -9.34 -4.84 17.84
N LEU A 187 -9.20 -3.53 17.56
CA LEU A 187 -9.64 -2.92 16.31
C LEU A 187 -8.85 -3.48 15.11
N TRP A 188 -7.54 -3.64 15.23
CA TRP A 188 -6.74 -4.23 14.16
C TRP A 188 -7.08 -5.71 13.93
N LEU A 189 -7.31 -6.47 15.00
CA LEU A 189 -7.71 -7.87 14.90
C LEU A 189 -9.08 -8.04 14.23
N LEU A 190 -10.03 -7.12 14.47
CA LEU A 190 -11.33 -7.10 13.81
C LEU A 190 -11.25 -6.83 12.31
N LEU A 191 -10.33 -5.94 11.90
CA LEU A 191 -10.18 -5.55 10.50
C LEU A 191 -9.25 -6.50 9.73
N LYS A 192 -8.44 -7.30 10.41
CA LYS A 192 -7.50 -8.21 9.77
C LYS A 192 -8.22 -9.47 9.28
N ILE A 193 -8.28 -9.63 7.97
CA ILE A 193 -8.80 -10.83 7.30
C ILE A 193 -7.69 -11.86 7.13
#